data_AF-A0A3C7WBI7-F1
#
_entry.id   AF-A0A3C7WBI7-F1
#
_cell.length_a   1.000
_cell.length_b   1.000
_cell.length_c   1.000
_cell.angle_alpha   90.00
_cell.angle_beta   90.00
_cell.angle_gamma   90.00
#
_symmetry.space_group_name_H-M   'P 1'
#
loop_
_entity.id
_entity.type
_entity.pdbx_description
1 polymer ?
#
loop_
_entity_poly.entity_id
_entity_poly.type
_entity_poly.pdbx_seq_one_letter_code
_entity_poly.pdbx_strand_id
1 'polypeptide(L)'
;VMVDEYGSPTAFADNVAIEMQRNRERYEFLRWGQQAFNNFRVVPPGTGICHQVNLEYLARTVWSDDRDGNLMAFPDTLVGTDSHTTMI
;
A
#
# COMPACT_ATOMS: atom_id res chain seq x y z
N VAL A 1 8.82 5.28 -7.52
CA VAL A 1 8.89 5.86 -8.88
C VAL A 1 9.61 7.19 -8.78
N MET A 2 10.70 7.33 -9.54
CA MET A 2 11.37 8.60 -9.75
C MET A 2 10.92 9.21 -11.09
N VAL A 3 11.13 10.52 -11.25
CA VAL A 3 10.80 11.24 -12.49
C VAL A 3 12.07 11.33 -13.34
N ASP A 4 12.35 10.28 -14.11
CA ASP A 4 13.46 10.25 -15.07
C ASP A 4 13.05 10.93 -16.39
N GLU A 5 11.82 10.69 -16.85
CA GLU A 5 11.19 11.30 -18.02
C GLU A 5 10.01 12.19 -17.63
N TYR A 6 9.77 13.27 -18.36
CA TYR A 6 8.65 14.19 -18.14
C TYR A 6 8.16 14.86 -19.42
N GLY A 7 6.93 15.38 -19.41
CA GLY A 7 6.40 16.20 -20.50
C GLY A 7 5.99 15.45 -21.78
N SER A 8 6.01 14.12 -21.78
CA SER A 8 5.52 13.29 -22.89
C SER A 8 4.35 12.40 -22.45
N PRO A 9 3.48 11.94 -23.38
CA PRO A 9 2.45 10.96 -23.08
C PRO A 9 3.02 9.60 -22.61
N THR A 10 4.27 9.27 -22.92
CA THR A 10 4.90 7.99 -22.54
C THR A 10 5.62 8.06 -21.20
N ALA A 11 5.92 9.26 -20.70
CA ALA A 11 6.76 9.49 -19.52
C ALA A 11 6.35 8.66 -18.29
N PHE A 12 5.05 8.49 -18.04
CA PHE A 12 4.58 7.67 -16.93
C PHE A 12 4.97 6.19 -17.08
N ALA A 13 4.74 5.61 -18.27
CA ALA A 13 5.07 4.22 -18.54
C ALA A 13 6.58 3.99 -18.49
N ASP A 14 7.36 4.92 -19.05
CA ASP A 14 8.82 4.86 -19.07
C ASP A 14 9.40 4.92 -17.63
N ASN A 15 8.91 5.85 -16.80
CA ASN A 15 9.33 5.95 -15.40
C ASN A 15 8.97 4.72 -14.56
N VAL A 16 7.81 4.11 -14.79
CA VAL A 16 7.42 2.86 -14.12
C VAL A 16 8.30 1.70 -14.56
N ALA A 17 8.65 1.61 -15.84
CA ALA A 17 9.56 0.58 -16.35
C ALA A 17 10.96 0.71 -15.74
N ILE A 18 11.50 1.92 -15.66
CA ILE A 18 12.79 2.21 -15.02
C ILE A 18 12.77 1.86 -13.52
N GLU A 19 11.71 2.22 -12.80
CA GLU A 19 11.52 1.87 -11.38
C GLU A 19 11.55 0.35 -11.17
N MET A 20 10.82 -0.40 -12.00
CA MET A 20 10.76 -1.87 -11.95
C MET A 20 12.13 -2.49 -12.21
N GLN A 21 12.89 -1.96 -13.16
CA GLN A 21 14.25 -2.40 -13.42
C GLN A 21 15.17 -2.14 -12.23
N ARG A 22 15.10 -0.94 -11.62
CA ARG A 22 15.96 -0.53 -10.49
C ARG A 22 15.64 -1.26 -9.19
N ASN A 23 14.37 -1.61 -8.95
CA ASN A 23 13.91 -2.18 -7.68
C ASN A 23 13.43 -3.64 -7.78
N ARG A 24 13.81 -4.36 -8.84
CA ARG A 24 13.34 -5.73 -9.12
C ARG A 24 13.44 -6.64 -7.90
N GLU A 25 14.63 -6.75 -7.30
CA GLU A 25 14.87 -7.64 -6.16
C GLU A 25 14.01 -7.25 -4.94
N ARG A 26 13.85 -5.95 -4.69
CA ARG A 26 13.00 -5.45 -3.59
C ARG A 26 11.54 -5.84 -3.78
N TYR A 27 11.02 -5.75 -5.01
CA TYR A 27 9.66 -6.16 -5.32
C TYR A 27 9.48 -7.69 -5.26
N GLU A 28 10.48 -8.45 -5.72
CA GLU A 28 10.48 -9.92 -5.56
C GLU A 28 10.47 -10.31 -4.08
N PHE A 29 11.25 -9.64 -3.24
CA PHE A 29 11.27 -9.87 -1.78
C PHE A 29 9.93 -9.52 -1.11
N LEU A 30 9.33 -8.38 -1.44
CA LEU A 30 8.00 -8.01 -0.91
C LEU A 30 6.91 -8.99 -1.37
N ARG A 31 6.98 -9.47 -2.61
CA ARG A 31 6.06 -10.48 -3.14
C ARG A 31 6.23 -11.83 -2.45
N TRP A 32 7.47 -12.25 -2.18
CA TRP A 32 7.74 -13.42 -1.33
C TRP A 32 7.12 -13.23 0.06
N GLY A 33 7.24 -12.05 0.66
CA GLY A 33 6.62 -11.73 1.96
C GLY A 33 5.11 -11.96 1.99
N GLN A 34 4.39 -11.66 0.90
CA GLN A 34 2.95 -11.96 0.77
C GLN A 34 2.61 -13.44 0.82
N GLN A 35 3.54 -14.30 0.43
CA GLN A 35 3.36 -15.76 0.48
C GLN A 35 3.86 -16.33 1.81
N ALA A 36 4.85 -15.68 2.42
CA ALA A 36 5.52 -16.18 3.61
C ALA A 36 4.80 -15.82 4.93
N PHE A 37 4.06 -14.70 4.98
CA PHE A 37 3.44 -14.19 6.20
C PHE A 37 1.92 -14.10 6.11
N ASN A 38 1.24 -14.47 7.20
CA ASN A 38 -0.19 -14.24 7.37
C ASN A 38 -0.49 -12.75 7.54
N ASN A 39 -1.66 -12.30 7.06
CA ASN A 39 -2.13 -10.91 7.18
C ASN A 39 -1.21 -9.87 6.53
N PHE A 40 -0.37 -10.27 5.57
CA PHE A 40 0.48 -9.36 4.82
C PHE A 40 -0.05 -9.13 3.41
N ARG A 41 -0.36 -7.87 3.08
CA ARG A 41 -0.80 -7.44 1.75
C ARG A 41 0.14 -6.35 1.24
N VAL A 42 0.59 -6.49 0.01
CA VAL A 42 1.35 -5.46 -0.70
C VAL A 42 0.42 -4.74 -1.66
N VAL A 43 0.48 -3.41 -1.65
CA VAL A 43 -0.13 -2.58 -2.69
C VAL A 43 0.87 -2.45 -3.85
N PRO A 44 0.50 -2.81 -5.09
CA PRO A 44 1.43 -2.76 -6.22
C PRO A 44 1.98 -1.35 -6.50
N PRO A 45 3.16 -1.25 -7.13
CA PRO A 45 3.68 0.04 -7.60
C PRO A 45 2.72 0.71 -8.58
N GLY A 46 2.66 2.05 -8.54
CA GLY A 46 1.81 2.84 -9.44
C GLY A 46 0.34 2.95 -9.02
N THR A 47 -0.08 2.34 -7.89
CA THR A 47 -1.45 2.45 -7.37
C THR A 47 -1.72 3.77 -6.61
N GLY A 48 -0.69 4.41 -6.07
CA GLY A 48 -0.81 5.68 -5.34
C GLY A 48 0.25 5.84 -4.24
N ILE A 49 0.08 6.89 -3.42
CA ILE A 49 0.93 7.16 -2.26
C ILE A 49 0.27 6.54 -1.01
N CYS A 50 1.09 5.99 -0.10
CA CYS A 50 0.66 5.23 1.08
C CYS A 50 -0.59 5.80 1.79
N HIS A 51 -0.52 7.06 2.23
CA HIS A 51 -1.59 7.68 3.03
C HIS A 51 -2.84 8.03 2.24
N GLN A 52 -2.70 8.36 0.95
CA GLN A 52 -3.84 8.59 0.07
C GLN A 52 -4.59 7.27 -0.19
N VAL A 53 -3.86 6.19 -0.48
CA VAL A 53 -4.45 4.85 -0.63
C VAL A 53 -5.10 4.40 0.68
N ASN A 54 -4.54 4.78 1.83
CA ASN A 54 -5.15 4.49 3.11
C ASN A 54 -6.52 5.17 3.25
N LEU A 55 -6.60 6.49 3.02
CA LEU A 55 -7.84 7.27 3.07
C LEU A 55 -8.89 6.80 2.07
N GLU A 56 -8.48 6.52 0.83
CA GLU A 56 -9.41 6.25 -0.27
C GLU A 56 -9.85 4.78 -0.37
N TYR A 57 -9.10 3.85 0.23
CA TYR A 57 -9.34 2.42 -0.02
C TYR A 57 -9.11 1.46 1.17
N LEU A 58 -8.13 1.70 2.05
CA LEU A 58 -7.79 0.72 3.09
C LEU A 58 -8.53 0.96 4.41
N ALA A 59 -8.65 2.21 4.84
CA ALA A 59 -9.28 2.57 6.10
C ALA A 59 -10.77 2.19 6.10
N ARG A 60 -11.23 1.65 7.23
CA ARG A 60 -12.62 1.21 7.39
C ARG A 60 -13.45 2.10 8.29
N THR A 61 -12.78 3.01 9.02
CA THR A 61 -13.35 3.84 10.11
C THR A 61 -13.87 3.02 11.30
N VAL A 62 -14.67 1.98 11.05
CA VAL A 62 -15.18 1.04 12.03
C VAL A 62 -14.93 -0.38 11.53
N TRP A 63 -14.26 -1.17 12.34
CA TRP A 63 -14.18 -2.62 12.16
C TRP A 63 -15.32 -3.31 12.88
N SER A 64 -15.68 -4.50 12.41
CA SER A 64 -16.60 -5.38 13.10
C SER A 64 -16.09 -6.82 13.05
N ASP A 65 -16.31 -7.55 14.14
CA ASP A 65 -15.94 -8.96 14.26
C ASP A 65 -16.92 -9.68 15.20
N ASP A 66 -17.16 -10.97 14.96
CA ASP A 66 -17.97 -11.79 15.85
C ASP A 66 -17.10 -12.24 17.04
N ARG A 67 -17.52 -11.85 18.25
CA ARG A 67 -16.87 -12.29 19.49
C ARG A 67 -17.90 -12.98 20.36
N ASP A 68 -17.76 -14.29 20.47
CA ASP A 68 -18.63 -15.17 21.27
C ASP A 68 -20.12 -15.05 20.90
N GLY A 69 -20.42 -14.95 19.59
CA GLY A 69 -21.79 -14.84 19.07
C GLY A 69 -22.39 -13.43 19.17
N ASN A 70 -21.59 -12.44 19.56
CA ASN A 70 -21.97 -11.04 19.56
C ASN A 70 -21.15 -10.28 18.51
N LEU A 71 -21.83 -9.66 17.54
CA LEU A 71 -21.20 -8.78 16.57
C LEU A 71 -20.73 -7.50 17.27
N MET A 72 -19.41 -7.35 17.42
CA MET A 72 -18.80 -6.21 18.09
C MET A 72 -18.24 -5.24 17.05
N ALA A 73 -18.64 -3.97 17.14
CA ALA A 73 -18.05 -2.88 16.35
C ALA A 73 -17.01 -2.12 17.19
N PHE A 74 -15.90 -1.74 16.57
CA PHE A 74 -14.80 -1.01 17.23
C PHE A 74 -14.09 -0.07 16.24
N PRO A 75 -13.49 1.03 16.72
CA PRO A 75 -12.84 2.00 15.86
C PRO A 75 -11.64 1.40 15.12
N ASP A 76 -11.45 1.84 13.88
CA ASP A 76 -10.21 1.60 13.15
C ASP A 76 -9.08 2.41 13.79
N THR A 77 -8.01 1.71 14.15
CA THR A 77 -6.83 2.31 14.78
C THR A 77 -5.60 1.63 14.22
N LEU A 78 -4.54 2.38 13.95
CA LEU A 78 -3.31 1.84 13.38
C LEU A 78 -2.07 2.61 13.80
N VAL A 79 -0.93 1.94 13.69
CA VAL A 79 0.40 2.55 13.73
C VAL A 79 1.10 2.20 12.43
N GLY A 80 1.82 3.17 11.84
CA GLY A 80 2.51 3.01 10.58
C GLY A 80 3.98 3.34 10.72
N THR A 81 4.82 2.69 9.91
CA THR A 81 6.27 2.96 9.85
C THR A 81 6.61 4.17 8.98
N ASP A 82 5.70 5.14 8.90
CA ASP A 82 5.86 6.41 8.18
C ASP A 82 5.32 7.55 9.05
N SER A 83 6.06 8.65 9.15
CA SER A 83 5.72 9.77 10.05
C SER A 83 4.40 10.46 9.70
N HIS A 84 3.97 10.40 8.44
CA HIS A 84 2.73 11.02 7.99
C HIS A 84 1.52 10.11 8.15
N THR A 85 1.68 8.96 8.84
CA THR A 85 0.55 8.09 9.19
C THR A 85 -0.56 8.86 9.93
N THR A 86 -0.23 9.96 10.62
CA THR A 86 -1.21 10.88 11.22
C THR A 86 -2.19 11.54 10.25
N MET A 87 -2.03 11.32 8.94
CA MET A 87 -2.95 11.81 7.91
C MET A 87 -4.29 11.05 7.91
N ILE A 88 -4.31 9.80 8.38
CA ILE A 88 -5.54 9.01 8.57
C ILE A 88 -6.24 9.38 9.87
#